data_AF-A0A2E7NR29-F1
#
_entry.id   AF-A0A2E7NR29-F1
#
_cell.length_a   1.000
_cell.length_b   1.000
_cell.length_c   1.000
_cell.angle_alpha   90.00
_cell.angle_beta   90.00
_cell.angle_gamma   90.00
#
_symmetry.space_group_name_H-M   'P 1'
#
loop_
_entity.id
_entity.type
_entity.pdbx_description
1 polymer ?
#
loop_
_entity_poly.entity_id
_entity_poly.type
_entity_poly.pdbx_seq_one_letter_code
_entity_poly.pdbx_strand_id
1 'polypeptide(L)' 'MDAHSTWYLLPLAIVISLVYSASRYELPAKILTRAGRMFLTIMIFMGIVFVVLDTLSFWL' A
#
# COMPACT_ATOMS: atom_id res chain seq x y z
N MET A 1 16.64 -3.67 8.82
CA MET A 1 15.33 -3.19 9.28
C MET A 1 14.79 -4.20 10.27
N ASP A 2 14.52 -3.80 11.50
CA ASP A 2 13.93 -4.70 12.50
C ASP A 2 12.55 -5.16 12.01
N ALA A 3 12.24 -6.46 12.15
CA ALA A 3 10.97 -7.03 11.71
C ALA A 3 9.75 -6.29 12.30
N HIS A 4 9.94 -5.69 13.47
CA HIS A 4 8.96 -4.85 14.16
C HIS A 4 8.55 -3.60 13.36
N SER A 5 9.49 -2.93 12.70
CA SER A 5 9.22 -1.70 11.93
C SER A 5 8.50 -1.99 10.62
N THR A 6 8.84 -3.10 9.95
CA THR A 6 8.20 -3.50 8.70
C THR A 6 6.73 -3.88 8.90
N TRP A 7 6.39 -4.44 10.07
CA TRP A 7 5.01 -4.78 10.43
C TRP A 7 4.08 -3.56 10.46
N TYR A 8 4.60 -2.38 10.82
CA TYR A 8 3.81 -1.14 10.85
C TYR A 8 3.54 -0.52 9.48
N LEU A 9 4.23 -0.98 8.42
CA LEU A 9 4.00 -0.45 7.06
C LEU A 9 2.60 -0.81 6.54
N LEU A 10 2.10 -2.00 6.88
CA LEU A 10 0.77 -2.47 6.50
C LEU A 10 -0.36 -1.61 7.10
N PRO A 11 -0.47 -1.47 8.43
CA PRO A 11 -1.50 -0.62 9.03
C PRO A 11 -1.33 0.85 8.62
N LEU A 12 -0.09 1.32 8.45
CA LEU A 12 0.16 2.68 7.96
C LEU A 12 -0.42 2.89 6.56
N ALA A 13 -0.17 1.97 5.62
CA ALA A 13 -0.68 2.04 4.25
C ALA A 13 -2.23 2.02 4.20
N ILE A 14 -2.86 1.26 5.09
CA ILE A 14 -4.32 1.22 5.25
C ILE A 14 -4.83 2.59 5.73
N VAL A 15 -4.24 3.13 6.80
CA VAL A 15 -4.67 4.40 7.40
C VAL A 15 -4.51 5.56 6.43
N ILE A 16 -3.37 5.70 5.74
CA ILE A 16 -3.16 6.81 4.79
C ILE A 16 -4.15 6.75 3.62
N SER A 17 -4.45 5.55 3.11
CA SER A 17 -5.37 5.36 1.99
C SER A 17 -6.81 5.70 2.38
N LEU A 18 -7.19 5.35 3.62
CA LEU A 18 -8.47 5.66 4.20
C LEU A 18 -8.62 7.16 4.47
N VAL A 19 -7.65 7.79 5.14
CA VAL A 19 -7.65 9.23 5.46
C VAL A 19 -7.74 10.06 4.18
N TYR A 20 -6.91 9.75 3.18
CA TYR A 20 -6.93 10.47 1.91
C TYR A 20 -8.30 10.37 1.21
N SER A 21 -8.90 9.17 1.20
CA SER A 21 -10.22 8.97 0.59
C SER A 21 -11.34 9.62 1.40
N ALA A 22 -11.26 9.61 2.74
CA ALA A 22 -12.23 10.23 3.62
C ALA A 22 -12.22 11.77 3.50
N SER A 23 -11.06 12.39 3.28
CA SER A 23 -10.97 13.83 3.05
C SER A 23 -11.57 14.26 1.70
N ARG A 24 -11.67 13.35 0.72
CA ARG A 24 -12.08 13.67 -0.64
C ARG A 24 -13.53 13.30 -0.97
N TYR A 25 -14.09 12.30 -0.29
CA TYR A 25 -15.42 11.78 -0.60
C TYR A 25 -16.31 11.83 0.64
N GLU A 26 -17.57 12.22 0.42
CA GLU A 26 -18.57 12.39 1.49
C GLU A 26 -19.36 11.09 1.74
N LEU A 27 -19.41 10.22 0.72
CA LEU A 27 -20.15 8.96 0.75
C LEU A 27 -19.26 7.82 1.27
N PRO A 28 -19.63 7.14 2.38
CA PRO A 28 -18.81 6.10 2.99
C PRO A 28 -18.51 4.92 2.04
N ALA A 29 -19.47 4.53 1.20
CA ALA A 29 -19.25 3.49 0.19
C ALA A 29 -18.17 3.87 -0.84
N LYS A 30 -18.11 5.15 -1.24
CA LYS A 30 -17.08 5.66 -2.15
C LYS A 30 -15.72 5.76 -1.45
N ILE A 31 -15.69 6.16 -0.17
CA ILE A 31 -14.48 6.22 0.63
C ILE A 31 -13.80 4.85 0.67
N LEU A 32 -14.52 3.80 1.06
CA LEU A 32 -13.94 2.47 1.26
C LEU A 32 -13.44 1.86 -0.06
N THR A 33 -14.22 2.01 -1.15
CA THR A 33 -13.83 1.51 -2.48
C THR A 33 -12.58 2.20 -3.00
N ARG A 34 -12.48 3.52 -2.81
CA ARG A 34 -11.33 4.30 -3.29
C ARG A 34 -10.09 4.05 -2.42
N ALA A 35 -10.27 3.97 -1.11
CA ALA A 35 -9.21 3.65 -0.16
C ALA A 35 -8.64 2.25 -0.43
N GLY A 36 -9.50 1.25 -0.62
CA GLY A 36 -9.09 -0.11 -0.97
C GLY A 36 -8.34 -0.17 -2.29
N ARG A 37 -8.81 0.55 -3.32
CA ARG A 37 -8.09 0.63 -4.61
C ARG A 37 -6.71 1.28 -4.46
N MET A 38 -6.61 2.38 -3.71
CA MET A 38 -5.34 3.07 -3.48
C MET A 38 -4.36 2.20 -2.70
N PHE A 39 -4.82 1.55 -1.63
CA PHE A 39 -4.03 0.60 -0.85
C PHE A 39 -3.50 -0.54 -1.73
N LEU A 40 -4.39 -1.13 -2.56
CA LEU A 40 -4.01 -2.22 -3.46
C LEU A 40 -2.99 -1.76 -4.50
N THR A 41 -3.13 -0.55 -5.07
CA THR A 41 -2.15 0.03 -6.00
C THR A 41 -0.78 0.17 -5.34
N ILE A 42 -0.71 0.67 -4.10
CA ILE A 42 0.56 0.81 -3.36
C ILE A 42 1.20 -0.57 -3.15
N MET A 43 0.43 -1.55 -2.68
CA MET A 43 0.92 -2.90 -2.43
C MET A 43 1.41 -3.60 -3.70
N ILE A 44 0.66 -3.50 -4.81
CA ILE A 44 1.05 -4.08 -6.09
C ILE A 44 2.33 -3.42 -6.61
N PHE A 45 2.41 -2.09 -6.59
CA PHE A 45 3.58 -1.39 -7.09
C PHE A 45 4.83 -1.77 -6.30
N MET A 46 4.74 -1.76 -4.97
CA MET A 46 5.88 -2.11 -4.12
C MET A 46 6.26 -3.59 -4.24
N GLY A 47 5.28 -4.47 -4.42
CA GLY A 47 5.51 -5.89 -4.73
C GLY A 47 6.21 -6.10 -6.07
N ILE A 48 5.81 -5.39 -7.12
CA ILE A 48 6.46 -5.44 -8.44
C ILE A 48 7.91 -4.99 -8.33
N VAL A 49 8.17 -3.87 -7.68
CA VAL A 49 9.54 -3.37 -7.47
C VAL A 49 10.38 -4.42 -6.73
N PHE A 50 9.83 -5.04 -5.69
CA PHE A 50 10.52 -6.10 -4.95
C PHE A 50 10.86 -7.30 -5.85
N VAL A 51 9.91 -7.79 -6.65
CA VAL A 51 10.12 -8.89 -7.59
C VAL A 51 11.17 -8.55 -8.64
N VAL A 52 11.15 -7.33 -9.17
CA VAL A 52 12.14 -6.86 -10.15
C VAL A 52 13.54 -6.84 -9.52
N LEU A 53 13.67 -6.31 -8.30
CA LEU A 53 14.94 -6.27 -7.58
C LEU A 53 15.46 -7.67 -7.24
N ASP A 54 14.57 -8.58 -6.82
CA ASP A 54 14.91 -9.98 -6.53
C ASP A 54 15.39 -10.71 -7.79
N THR A 55 14.66 -10.57 -8.90
CA THR A 55 15.03 -11.16 -10.19
C THR A 55 16.38 -10.63 -10.67
N LEU A 56 16.63 -9.33 -10.51
CA LEU A 56 17.88 -8.70 -10.90
C LEU A 56 19.03 -9.16 -9.99
N SER A 57 18.78 -9.30 -8.68
CA SER A 57 19.76 -9.80 -7.71
C SER A 57 20.07 -11.28 -7.88
N PHE A 58 19.15 -12.08 -8.40
CA PHE A 58 19.41 -13.48 -8.73
C PHE A 58 20.26 -13.62 -10.00
N TRP A 59 20.11 -12.66 -10.93
CA TRP A 59 20.82 -12.68 -12.20
C TRP A 59 22.22 -12.03 -12.12
N LEU A 60 22.40 -11.05 -11.23
CA LEU A 60 23.67 -10.34 -10.97
C LEU A 60 24.56 -11.11 -9.99
#